data_AF-A0A3D3SD51-F1
#
_entry.id   AF-A0A3D3SD51-F1
#
_cell.length_a   1.000
_cell.length_b   1.000
_cell.length_c   1.000
_cell.angle_alpha   90.00
_cell.angle_beta   90.00
_cell.angle_gamma   90.00
#
_symmetry.space_group_name_H-M   'P 1'
#
loop_
_entity.id
_entity.type
_entity.pdbx_description
1 polymer ?
#
loop_
_entity_poly.entity_id
_entity_poly.type
_entity_poly.pdbx_seq_one_letter_code
_entity_poly.pdbx_strand_id
1 'polypeptide(L)'
;RSGTYAQGMRQALEKREHLKTILDKYRDEDHKIQGEWWPVSVFCSVCEKDTTEVDGWDGEWGLSYHCECGHRETGDLRTLKGAKLVWRVDWPMRWNHEEVDFEPAGKDHHSQGGSFDTSKHVVEDVYGRKPPVTFRYDFIGIKGSPGKMSSSKGKVVDLPDLLRVYQPELVRYLFAGTRPNTEFVISFDLDVIKIYEDYDKTERIYWGLEKAKDEDSEERERRIYELSQVDRVPAEAPYQVPFRHLSSLLLIYQGDVEQV
;
A
#
# COMPACT_ATOMS: atom_id res chain seq x y z
N ARG A 1 -11.67 17.95 5.97
CA ARG A 1 -12.68 17.44 5.02
C ARG A 1 -13.12 18.61 4.13
N SER A 2 -12.46 18.77 2.98
CA SER A 2 -12.54 19.94 2.08
C SER A 2 -13.61 19.83 0.98
N GLY A 3 -14.34 18.71 0.89
CA GLY A 3 -15.33 18.47 -0.17
C GLY A 3 -14.73 18.15 -1.54
N THR A 4 -13.42 17.96 -1.63
CA THR A 4 -12.67 17.77 -2.89
C THR A 4 -13.21 16.65 -3.78
N TYR A 5 -13.75 15.57 -3.20
CA TYR A 5 -14.29 14.43 -3.94
C TYR A 5 -15.79 14.50 -4.23
N ALA A 6 -16.48 15.60 -3.88
CA ALA A 6 -17.93 15.71 -4.01
C ALA A 6 -18.43 15.48 -5.45
N GLN A 7 -17.67 15.95 -6.45
CA GLN A 7 -18.01 15.72 -7.86
C GLN A 7 -17.93 14.23 -8.24
N GLY A 8 -16.90 13.52 -7.77
CA GLY A 8 -16.78 12.07 -7.98
C GLY A 8 -17.89 11.29 -7.28
N MET A 9 -18.29 11.73 -6.08
CA MET A 9 -19.43 11.16 -5.37
C MET A 9 -20.75 11.35 -6.12
N ARG A 10 -20.99 12.55 -6.66
CA ARG A 10 -22.16 12.85 -7.48
C ARG A 10 -22.20 11.98 -8.74
N GLN A 11 -21.08 11.87 -9.48
CA GLN A 11 -21.02 11.01 -10.67
C GLN A 11 -21.30 9.54 -10.34
N ALA A 12 -20.83 9.05 -9.19
CA ALA A 12 -21.16 7.70 -8.74
C ALA A 12 -22.67 7.54 -8.49
N LEU A 13 -23.33 8.54 -7.89
CA LEU A 13 -24.77 8.53 -7.65
C LEU A 13 -25.57 8.59 -8.96
N GLU A 14 -25.15 9.43 -9.92
CA GLU A 14 -25.74 9.52 -11.25
C GLU A 14 -25.68 8.19 -12.02
N LYS A 15 -24.57 7.45 -11.87
CA LYS A 15 -24.31 6.17 -12.55
C LYS A 15 -24.53 4.95 -11.65
N ARG A 16 -25.30 5.08 -10.56
CA ARG A 16 -25.52 4.05 -9.53
C ARG A 16 -25.94 2.69 -10.08
N GLU A 17 -26.93 2.64 -10.97
CA GLU A 17 -27.41 1.37 -11.54
C GLU A 17 -26.35 0.70 -12.43
N HIS A 18 -25.55 1.51 -13.13
CA HIS A 18 -24.46 1.01 -13.94
C HIS A 18 -23.31 0.47 -13.07
N LEU A 19 -22.95 1.19 -12.00
CA LEU A 19 -22.01 0.73 -10.98
C LEU A 19 -22.43 -0.62 -10.39
N LYS A 20 -23.71 -0.77 -10.04
CA LYS A 20 -24.25 -2.03 -9.53
C LYS A 20 -24.00 -3.18 -10.51
N THR A 21 -24.27 -2.95 -11.81
CA THR A 21 -24.03 -3.93 -12.88
C THR A 21 -22.54 -4.32 -12.99
N ILE A 22 -21.63 -3.35 -12.91
CA ILE A 22 -20.18 -3.60 -12.94
C ILE A 22 -19.75 -4.46 -11.73
N LEU A 23 -20.25 -4.12 -10.53
CA LEU A 23 -19.90 -4.82 -9.30
C LEU A 23 -20.47 -6.23 -9.22
N ASP A 24 -21.65 -6.48 -9.81
CA ASP A 24 -22.32 -7.78 -9.85
C ASP A 24 -21.76 -8.71 -10.93
N LYS A 25 -21.04 -8.18 -11.94
CA LYS A 25 -20.45 -8.96 -13.04
C LYS A 25 -19.57 -10.12 -12.58
N TYR A 26 -18.90 -9.96 -11.44
CA TYR A 26 -17.95 -10.95 -10.90
C TYR A 26 -18.44 -11.61 -9.60
N ARG A 27 -19.66 -11.32 -9.17
CA ARG A 27 -20.29 -11.96 -8.01
C ARG A 27 -21.11 -13.15 -8.48
N ASP A 28 -21.14 -14.20 -7.66
CA ASP A 28 -22.12 -15.27 -7.86
C ASP A 28 -23.55 -14.78 -7.53
N GLU A 29 -24.56 -15.55 -7.93
CA GLU A 29 -25.97 -15.17 -7.78
C GLU A 29 -26.36 -14.88 -6.32
N ASP A 30 -25.79 -15.60 -5.36
CA ASP A 30 -26.12 -15.46 -3.94
C ASP A 30 -25.51 -14.18 -3.34
N HIS A 31 -24.40 -13.68 -3.91
CA HIS A 31 -23.70 -12.49 -3.43
C HIS A 31 -23.99 -11.21 -4.22
N LYS A 32 -24.78 -11.29 -5.30
CA LYS A 32 -25.22 -10.10 -6.06
C LYS A 32 -25.95 -9.11 -5.17
N ILE A 33 -25.79 -7.84 -5.48
CA ILE A 33 -26.42 -6.75 -4.74
C ILE A 33 -27.94 -6.83 -4.93
N GLN A 34 -28.66 -7.20 -3.88
CA GLN A 34 -30.12 -7.27 -3.87
C GLN A 34 -30.72 -5.91 -3.49
N GLY A 35 -31.88 -5.60 -4.07
CA GLY A 35 -32.64 -4.40 -3.72
C GLY A 35 -31.94 -3.08 -4.05
N GLU A 36 -32.28 -2.05 -3.27
CA GLU A 36 -31.70 -0.72 -3.38
C GLU A 36 -30.26 -0.70 -2.85
N TRP A 37 -29.37 -0.03 -3.59
CA TRP A 37 -27.96 0.06 -3.25
C TRP A 37 -27.44 1.46 -3.52
N TRP A 38 -26.64 1.97 -2.59
CA TRP A 38 -26.02 3.28 -2.70
C TRP A 38 -24.49 3.14 -2.77
N PRO A 39 -23.82 3.87 -3.68
CA PRO A 39 -22.36 3.87 -3.78
C PRO A 39 -21.71 4.72 -2.67
N VAL A 40 -22.52 5.32 -1.80
CA VAL A 40 -22.12 6.18 -0.70
C VAL A 40 -22.57 5.59 0.64
N SER A 41 -21.80 5.88 1.68
CA SER A 41 -22.12 5.62 3.08
C SER A 41 -21.84 6.88 3.89
N VAL A 42 -22.45 7.01 5.07
CA VAL A 42 -22.34 8.22 5.89
C VAL A 42 -21.90 7.86 7.30
N PHE A 43 -21.03 8.68 7.89
CA PHE A 43 -20.85 8.71 9.33
C PHE A 43 -21.82 9.73 9.92
N CYS A 44 -22.62 9.31 10.88
CA CYS A 44 -23.62 10.16 11.53
C CYS A 44 -22.96 11.44 12.09
N SER A 45 -23.54 12.60 11.78
CA SER A 45 -23.02 13.90 12.22
C SER A 45 -23.10 14.12 13.74
N VAL A 46 -23.91 13.31 14.45
CA VAL A 46 -24.13 13.41 15.90
C VAL A 46 -23.30 12.39 16.67
N CYS A 47 -23.36 11.11 16.31
CA CYS A 47 -22.69 10.04 17.07
C CYS A 47 -21.39 9.54 16.43
N GLU A 48 -21.04 10.06 15.23
CA GLU A 48 -19.83 9.74 14.45
C GLU A 48 -19.65 8.26 14.07
N LYS A 49 -20.71 7.45 14.22
CA LYS A 49 -20.75 6.03 13.82
C LYS A 49 -21.28 5.87 12.39
N ASP A 50 -20.91 4.76 11.76
CA ASP A 50 -21.37 4.31 10.44
C ASP A 50 -22.60 3.40 10.50
N THR A 51 -23.33 3.40 11.62
CA THR A 51 -24.63 2.72 11.77
C THR A 51 -25.76 3.53 11.12
N THR A 52 -25.54 3.95 9.87
CA THR A 52 -26.46 4.78 9.09
C THR A 52 -26.95 4.07 7.85
N GLU A 53 -28.17 4.36 7.43
CA GLU A 53 -28.72 3.94 6.14
C GLU A 53 -29.11 5.17 5.32
N VAL A 54 -28.80 5.12 4.02
CA VAL A 54 -29.12 6.20 3.08
C VAL A 54 -30.57 6.06 2.64
N ASP A 55 -31.37 7.11 2.89
CA ASP A 55 -32.79 7.16 2.57
C ASP A 55 -33.05 7.63 1.13
N GLY A 56 -32.16 8.45 0.57
CA GLY A 56 -32.35 9.01 -0.76
C GLY A 56 -31.34 10.07 -1.16
N TRP A 57 -31.34 10.41 -2.45
CA TRP A 57 -30.57 11.49 -3.04
C TRP A 57 -31.46 12.31 -3.97
N ASP A 58 -31.32 13.63 -3.95
CA ASP A 58 -32.20 14.57 -4.66
C ASP A 58 -31.90 14.73 -6.17
N GLY A 59 -30.90 14.01 -6.69
CA GLY A 59 -30.45 14.14 -8.08
C GLY A 59 -29.37 15.20 -8.30
N GLU A 60 -29.01 15.95 -7.26
CA GLU A 60 -28.00 17.01 -7.31
C GLU A 60 -26.98 16.85 -6.17
N TRP A 61 -27.23 17.43 -4.99
CA TRP A 61 -26.26 17.48 -3.89
C TRP A 61 -26.82 17.02 -2.55
N GLY A 62 -28.14 16.95 -2.37
CA GLY A 62 -28.78 16.57 -1.13
C GLY A 62 -28.84 15.06 -0.94
N LEU A 63 -28.15 14.56 0.08
CA LEU A 63 -28.16 13.16 0.51
C LEU A 63 -28.90 13.05 1.85
N SER A 64 -29.97 12.25 1.88
CA SER A 64 -30.74 11.96 3.10
C SER A 64 -30.30 10.64 3.71
N TYR A 65 -30.13 10.60 5.03
CA TYR A 65 -29.85 9.37 5.76
C TYR A 65 -30.43 9.40 7.18
N HIS A 66 -30.57 8.21 7.77
CA HIS A 66 -30.91 8.02 9.16
C HIS A 66 -29.88 7.17 9.89
N CYS A 67 -29.76 7.34 11.21
CA CYS A 67 -28.86 6.60 12.07
C CYS A 67 -29.64 5.86 13.16
N GLU A 68 -29.13 4.71 13.60
CA GLU A 68 -29.66 3.95 14.74
C GLU A 68 -29.76 4.78 16.05
N CYS A 69 -28.98 5.86 16.19
CA CYS A 69 -29.08 6.76 17.35
C CYS A 69 -30.34 7.67 17.31
N GLY A 70 -31.20 7.52 16.30
CA GLY A 70 -32.42 8.32 16.09
C GLY A 70 -32.21 9.60 15.29
N HIS A 71 -30.98 9.91 14.90
CA HIS A 71 -30.68 11.09 14.07
C HIS A 71 -31.10 10.88 12.62
N ARG A 72 -31.65 11.93 11.99
CA ARG A 72 -32.00 11.98 10.58
C ARG A 72 -31.57 13.33 10.01
N GLU A 73 -30.92 13.34 8.86
CA GLU A 73 -30.57 14.59 8.18
C GLU A 73 -30.53 14.44 6.67
N THR A 74 -30.76 15.55 5.99
CA THR A 74 -30.43 15.74 4.58
C THR A 74 -29.25 16.69 4.50
N GLY A 75 -28.09 16.19 4.10
CA GLY A 75 -26.85 16.97 4.00
C GLY A 75 -26.43 17.21 2.55
N ASP A 76 -25.77 18.34 2.29
CA ASP A 76 -25.18 18.65 0.99
C ASP A 76 -23.82 17.94 0.85
N LEU A 77 -23.66 17.05 -0.14
CA LEU A 77 -22.45 16.26 -0.39
C LEU A 77 -21.15 17.07 -0.46
N ARG A 78 -21.21 18.36 -0.82
CA ARG A 78 -20.04 19.25 -0.89
C ARG A 78 -19.52 19.66 0.49
N THR A 79 -20.39 19.62 1.50
CA THR A 79 -20.11 20.10 2.86
C THR A 79 -20.35 19.03 3.93
N LEU A 80 -21.11 17.98 3.61
CA LEU A 80 -21.45 16.87 4.49
C LEU A 80 -20.18 16.09 4.80
N LYS A 81 -19.67 16.29 6.01
CA LYS A 81 -18.42 15.69 6.45
C LYS A 81 -18.49 14.17 6.47
N GLY A 82 -19.63 13.58 6.80
CA GLY A 82 -19.74 12.13 7.04
C GLY A 82 -19.76 11.27 5.78
N ALA A 83 -20.05 11.84 4.61
CA ALA A 83 -20.27 11.07 3.40
C ALA A 83 -18.96 10.56 2.79
N LYS A 84 -18.93 9.29 2.40
CA LYS A 84 -17.82 8.63 1.70
C LYS A 84 -18.34 7.65 0.65
N LEU A 85 -17.58 7.44 -0.42
CA LEU A 85 -17.85 6.35 -1.35
C LEU A 85 -17.54 4.99 -0.70
N VAL A 86 -18.24 3.96 -1.12
CA VAL A 86 -17.82 2.58 -0.84
C VAL A 86 -16.48 2.32 -1.52
N TRP A 87 -15.57 1.60 -0.87
CA TRP A 87 -14.16 1.52 -1.28
C TRP A 87 -13.93 1.04 -2.72
N ARG A 88 -14.79 0.15 -3.24
CA ARG A 88 -14.73 -0.35 -4.64
C ARG A 88 -15.07 0.72 -5.68
N VAL A 89 -15.67 1.83 -5.27
CA VAL A 89 -15.99 2.99 -6.11
C VAL A 89 -15.07 4.17 -5.76
N ASP A 90 -14.69 4.32 -4.50
CA ASP A 90 -13.74 5.32 -4.01
C ASP A 90 -12.37 5.18 -4.68
N TRP A 91 -11.83 3.96 -4.74
CA TRP A 91 -10.50 3.71 -5.30
C TRP A 91 -10.38 4.14 -6.78
N PRO A 92 -11.25 3.68 -7.70
CA PRO A 92 -11.24 4.15 -9.09
C PRO A 92 -11.63 5.63 -9.26
N MET A 93 -12.45 6.19 -8.36
CA MET A 93 -12.72 7.63 -8.36
C MET A 93 -11.44 8.43 -8.10
N ARG A 94 -10.62 7.99 -7.14
CA ARG A 94 -9.33 8.62 -6.85
C ARG A 94 -8.32 8.45 -7.98
N TRP A 95 -8.31 7.31 -8.69
CA TRP A 95 -7.50 7.18 -9.91
C TRP A 95 -7.82 8.26 -10.94
N ASN A 96 -9.10 8.60 -11.08
CA ASN A 96 -9.51 9.69 -11.95
C ASN A 96 -9.13 11.05 -11.38
N HIS A 97 -9.42 11.31 -10.11
CA HIS A 97 -9.20 12.62 -9.50
C HIS A 97 -7.71 13.00 -9.39
N GLU A 98 -6.88 12.05 -8.95
CA GLU A 98 -5.44 12.25 -8.73
C GLU A 98 -4.61 11.94 -10.00
N GLU A 99 -5.28 11.66 -11.12
CA GLU A 99 -4.66 11.35 -12.41
C GLU A 99 -3.60 10.23 -12.33
N VAL A 100 -3.89 9.15 -11.59
CA VAL A 100 -2.92 8.08 -11.30
C VAL A 100 -2.54 7.31 -12.57
N ASP A 101 -1.25 7.30 -12.91
CA ASP A 101 -0.73 6.55 -14.06
C ASP A 101 -0.24 5.14 -13.72
N PHE A 102 0.28 4.96 -12.49
CA PHE A 102 0.78 3.68 -12.00
C PHE A 102 0.41 3.47 -10.54
N GLU A 103 -0.21 2.33 -10.22
CA GLU A 103 -0.47 1.91 -8.84
C GLU A 103 -0.28 0.40 -8.68
N PRO A 104 0.71 -0.06 -7.91
CA PRO A 104 0.87 -1.46 -7.60
C PRO A 104 -0.13 -1.88 -6.51
N ALA A 105 -0.56 -3.15 -6.53
CA ALA A 105 -1.43 -3.68 -5.48
C ALA A 105 -1.00 -5.09 -5.08
N GLY A 106 -1.32 -5.46 -3.84
CA GLY A 106 -1.04 -6.79 -3.33
C GLY A 106 -1.80 -7.86 -4.12
N LYS A 107 -1.26 -9.09 -4.15
CA LYS A 107 -1.86 -10.19 -4.93
C LYS A 107 -3.34 -10.46 -4.65
N ASP A 108 -3.82 -10.17 -3.44
CA ASP A 108 -5.22 -10.34 -3.06
C ASP A 108 -6.17 -9.41 -3.86
N HIS A 109 -5.69 -8.28 -4.39
CA HIS A 109 -6.49 -7.38 -5.24
C HIS A 109 -6.46 -7.75 -6.74
N HIS A 110 -5.48 -8.56 -7.15
CA HIS A 110 -5.23 -8.99 -8.52
C HIS A 110 -5.79 -10.39 -8.86
N SER A 111 -6.56 -10.99 -7.95
CA SER A 111 -7.31 -12.20 -8.25
C SER A 111 -8.32 -11.95 -9.38
N GLN A 112 -8.70 -12.99 -10.11
CA GLN A 112 -9.72 -12.88 -11.15
C GLN A 112 -11.05 -12.43 -10.54
N GLY A 113 -11.62 -11.33 -11.05
CA GLY A 113 -12.80 -10.69 -10.45
C GLY A 113 -12.52 -9.99 -9.12
N GLY A 114 -11.23 -9.81 -8.81
CA GLY A 114 -10.75 -9.11 -7.64
C GLY A 114 -11.06 -7.61 -7.67
N SER A 115 -10.50 -6.91 -6.69
CA SER A 115 -10.73 -5.47 -6.52
C SER A 115 -10.27 -4.67 -7.73
N PHE A 116 -9.09 -5.01 -8.26
CA PHE A 116 -8.50 -4.29 -9.37
C PHE A 116 -9.30 -4.47 -10.66
N ASP A 117 -9.73 -5.70 -10.98
CA ASP A 117 -10.57 -5.99 -12.15
C ASP A 117 -11.87 -5.20 -12.13
N THR A 118 -12.59 -5.19 -11.00
CA THR A 118 -13.82 -4.40 -10.89
C THR A 118 -13.55 -2.90 -11.01
N SER A 119 -12.47 -2.41 -10.39
CA SER A 119 -12.12 -0.99 -10.39
C SER A 119 -11.72 -0.48 -11.78
N LYS A 120 -11.14 -1.32 -12.65
CA LYS A 120 -10.86 -0.97 -14.06
C LYS A 120 -12.11 -0.56 -14.82
N HIS A 121 -13.16 -1.37 -14.73
CA HIS A 121 -14.44 -1.07 -15.39
C HIS A 121 -15.07 0.17 -14.77
N VAL A 122 -15.00 0.32 -13.44
CA VAL A 122 -15.53 1.53 -12.77
C VAL A 122 -14.82 2.80 -13.26
N VAL A 123 -13.48 2.84 -13.29
CA VAL A 123 -12.76 4.06 -13.70
C VAL A 123 -13.02 4.41 -15.17
N GLU A 124 -13.13 3.41 -16.04
CA GLU A 124 -13.37 3.60 -17.47
C GLU A 124 -14.83 4.00 -17.75
N ASP A 125 -15.80 3.23 -17.25
CA ASP A 125 -17.20 3.39 -17.59
C ASP A 125 -17.89 4.52 -16.81
N VAL A 126 -17.47 4.75 -15.56
CA VAL A 126 -18.08 5.75 -14.67
C VAL A 126 -17.34 7.07 -14.77
N TYR A 127 -16.02 7.03 -14.68
CA TYR A 127 -15.19 8.24 -14.58
C TYR A 127 -14.49 8.63 -15.89
N GLY A 128 -14.55 7.80 -16.93
CA GLY A 128 -14.04 8.14 -18.27
C GLY A 128 -12.51 8.17 -18.37
N ARG A 129 -11.78 7.56 -17.43
CA ARG A 129 -10.31 7.51 -17.42
C ARG A 129 -9.81 6.09 -17.65
N LYS A 130 -8.71 5.98 -18.38
CA LYS A 130 -7.99 4.70 -18.52
C LYS A 130 -7.49 4.23 -17.15
N PRO A 131 -7.62 2.95 -16.81
CA PRO A 131 -7.08 2.43 -15.56
C PRO A 131 -5.55 2.58 -15.49
N PRO A 132 -4.98 2.82 -14.29
CA PRO A 132 -3.55 2.91 -14.13
C PRO A 132 -2.86 1.60 -14.54
N VAL A 133 -1.63 1.72 -15.00
CA VAL A 133 -0.73 0.57 -15.08
C VAL A 133 -0.53 0.04 -13.66
N THR A 134 -0.41 -1.26 -13.51
CA THR A 134 -0.28 -1.88 -12.19
C THR A 134 0.76 -2.96 -12.19
N PHE A 135 1.26 -3.28 -11.01
CA PHE A 135 2.13 -4.41 -10.78
C PHE A 135 1.71 -5.15 -9.52
N ARG A 136 1.61 -6.48 -9.63
CA ARG A 136 1.24 -7.34 -8.51
C ARG A 136 2.46 -7.61 -7.65
N TYR A 137 2.44 -7.14 -6.40
CA TYR A 137 3.45 -7.54 -5.41
C TYR A 137 2.97 -8.71 -4.54
N ASP A 138 3.92 -9.52 -4.10
CA ASP A 138 3.69 -10.68 -3.24
C ASP A 138 3.92 -10.36 -1.75
N PHE A 139 3.73 -11.35 -0.87
CA PHE A 139 3.85 -11.16 0.57
C PHE A 139 5.30 -11.00 1.02
N ILE A 140 5.41 -10.23 2.11
CA ILE A 140 6.63 -10.10 2.90
C ILE A 140 6.46 -10.99 4.13
N GLY A 141 7.41 -11.89 4.34
CA GLY A 141 7.48 -12.79 5.48
C GLY A 141 8.61 -12.43 6.44
N ILE A 142 8.60 -13.07 7.62
CA ILE A 142 9.70 -13.01 8.58
C ILE A 142 10.21 -14.43 8.76
N LYS A 143 11.52 -14.62 8.67
CA LYS A 143 12.13 -15.95 8.80
C LYS A 143 11.80 -16.55 10.17
N GLY A 144 11.42 -17.83 10.18
CA GLY A 144 11.03 -18.52 11.41
C GLY A 144 9.61 -18.21 11.93
N SER A 145 8.88 -17.27 11.31
CA SER A 145 7.48 -17.00 11.65
C SER A 145 6.55 -17.58 10.58
N PRO A 146 5.85 -18.69 10.85
CA PRO A 146 4.95 -19.29 9.87
C PRO A 146 3.68 -18.44 9.67
N GLY A 147 3.32 -18.24 8.40
CA GLY A 147 2.07 -17.61 7.96
C GLY A 147 2.19 -16.12 7.61
N LYS A 148 1.09 -15.55 7.09
CA LYS A 148 1.00 -14.11 6.79
C LYS A 148 1.11 -13.30 8.08
N MET A 149 1.82 -12.17 8.03
CA MET A 149 1.79 -11.18 9.11
C MET A 149 0.35 -10.75 9.39
N SER A 150 -0.04 -10.73 10.66
CA SER A 150 -1.41 -10.46 11.08
C SER A 150 -1.42 -9.67 12.38
N SER A 151 -1.87 -8.41 12.31
CA SER A 151 -1.97 -7.49 13.44
C SER A 151 -2.85 -8.04 14.55
N SER A 152 -3.97 -8.68 14.19
CA SER A 152 -4.89 -9.30 15.14
C SER A 152 -4.32 -10.52 15.88
N LYS A 153 -3.23 -11.12 15.39
CA LYS A 153 -2.56 -12.27 16.04
C LYS A 153 -1.25 -11.90 16.74
N GLY A 154 -0.91 -10.61 16.82
CA GLY A 154 0.31 -10.12 17.48
C GLY A 154 1.62 -10.55 16.80
N LYS A 155 1.56 -11.00 15.55
CA LYS A 155 2.71 -11.43 14.74
C LYS A 155 2.92 -10.44 13.60
N VAL A 156 3.30 -9.22 13.95
CA VAL A 156 3.65 -8.17 13.00
C VAL A 156 5.01 -7.65 13.38
N VAL A 157 5.88 -7.54 12.39
CA VAL A 157 7.10 -6.75 12.47
C VAL A 157 6.82 -5.50 11.66
N ASP A 158 6.99 -4.34 12.28
CA ASP A 158 6.83 -3.06 11.62
C ASP A 158 8.18 -2.44 11.22
N LEU A 159 8.14 -1.26 10.57
CA LEU A 159 9.37 -0.56 10.19
C LEU A 159 10.25 -0.21 11.40
N PRO A 160 9.72 0.34 12.51
CA PRO A 160 10.50 0.51 13.74
C PRO A 160 11.23 -0.76 14.19
N ASP A 161 10.60 -1.93 14.15
CA ASP A 161 11.23 -3.19 14.52
C ASP A 161 12.40 -3.55 13.58
N LEU A 162 12.26 -3.35 12.27
CA LEU A 162 13.36 -3.52 11.31
C LEU A 162 14.53 -2.61 11.67
N LEU A 163 14.25 -1.35 11.95
CA LEU A 163 15.26 -0.31 12.19
C LEU A 163 16.03 -0.49 13.50
N ARG A 164 15.62 -1.42 14.37
CA ARG A 164 16.42 -1.82 15.55
C ARG A 164 17.63 -2.67 15.17
N VAL A 165 17.63 -3.29 13.99
CA VAL A 165 18.67 -4.22 13.53
C VAL A 165 19.29 -3.78 12.20
N TYR A 166 18.48 -3.22 11.31
CA TYR A 166 18.85 -2.85 9.95
C TYR A 166 18.98 -1.33 9.80
N GLN A 167 20.04 -0.88 9.12
CA GLN A 167 20.15 0.50 8.67
C GLN A 167 19.03 0.84 7.66
N PRO A 168 18.51 2.08 7.66
CA PRO A 168 17.47 2.51 6.73
C PRO A 168 17.79 2.26 5.25
N GLU A 169 19.04 2.47 4.86
CA GLU A 169 19.56 2.28 3.50
C GLU A 169 19.50 0.82 3.10
N LEU A 170 19.89 -0.06 4.02
CA LEU A 170 19.87 -1.51 3.84
C LEU A 170 18.42 -2.02 3.74
N VAL A 171 17.49 -1.48 4.54
CA VAL A 171 16.06 -1.80 4.39
C VAL A 171 15.58 -1.43 2.99
N ARG A 172 15.87 -0.22 2.48
CA ARG A 172 15.49 0.16 1.10
C ARG A 172 16.14 -0.73 0.05
N TYR A 173 17.40 -1.10 0.25
CA TYR A 173 18.13 -2.04 -0.62
C TYR A 173 17.43 -3.41 -0.70
N LEU A 174 16.95 -3.95 0.42
CA LEU A 174 16.20 -5.22 0.41
C LEU A 174 14.96 -5.15 -0.49
N PHE A 175 14.22 -4.04 -0.44
CA PHE A 175 13.02 -3.86 -1.27
C PHE A 175 13.37 -3.61 -2.74
N ALA A 176 14.41 -2.81 -3.03
CA ALA A 176 14.85 -2.49 -4.39
C ALA A 176 15.50 -3.70 -5.10
N GLY A 177 16.21 -4.55 -4.36
CA GLY A 177 16.89 -5.74 -4.87
C GLY A 177 15.99 -6.95 -5.06
N THR A 178 14.74 -6.89 -4.57
CA THR A 178 13.79 -7.99 -4.62
C THR A 178 12.78 -7.79 -5.75
N ARG A 179 12.51 -8.85 -6.51
CA ARG A 179 11.46 -8.79 -7.52
C ARG A 179 10.09 -8.68 -6.83
N PRO A 180 9.21 -7.73 -7.22
CA PRO A 180 7.99 -7.54 -6.45
C PRO A 180 7.03 -8.74 -6.53
N ASN A 181 7.07 -9.53 -7.61
CA ASN A 181 6.20 -10.69 -7.81
C ASN A 181 6.70 -11.98 -7.14
N THR A 182 7.68 -11.89 -6.25
CA THR A 182 8.18 -13.02 -5.46
C THR A 182 8.00 -12.73 -3.98
N GLU A 183 7.54 -13.73 -3.22
CA GLU A 183 7.55 -13.64 -1.76
C GLU A 183 9.00 -13.46 -1.29
N PHE A 184 9.21 -12.54 -0.35
CA PHE A 184 10.52 -12.33 0.24
C PHE A 184 10.44 -12.35 1.76
N VAL A 185 11.49 -12.86 2.37
CA VAL A 185 11.54 -13.15 3.80
C VAL A 185 12.64 -12.33 4.43
N ILE A 186 12.28 -11.49 5.39
CA ILE A 186 13.23 -10.73 6.20
C ILE A 186 13.73 -11.62 7.33
N SER A 187 15.04 -11.71 7.50
CA SER A 187 15.62 -12.47 8.60
C SER A 187 15.91 -11.57 9.81
N PHE A 188 16.01 -12.18 10.99
CA PHE A 188 16.57 -11.54 12.19
C PHE A 188 17.56 -12.48 12.89
N ASP A 189 17.97 -13.56 12.21
CA ASP A 189 18.97 -14.51 12.69
C ASP A 189 20.37 -14.15 12.17
N LEU A 190 21.29 -15.13 12.13
CA LEU A 190 22.65 -14.93 11.63
C LEU A 190 22.72 -14.41 10.18
N ASP A 191 21.66 -14.57 9.39
CA ASP A 191 21.60 -14.03 8.02
C ASP A 191 21.71 -12.50 7.99
N VAL A 192 21.40 -11.79 9.10
CA VAL A 192 21.61 -10.34 9.21
C VAL A 192 23.03 -9.97 8.81
N ILE A 193 24.03 -10.73 9.27
CA ILE A 193 25.44 -10.49 8.95
C ILE A 193 25.67 -10.55 7.44
N LYS A 194 25.13 -11.59 6.79
CA LYS A 194 25.26 -11.76 5.33
C LYS A 194 24.55 -10.64 4.59
N ILE A 195 23.38 -10.20 5.05
CA ILE A 195 22.62 -9.13 4.40
C ILE A 195 23.40 -7.81 4.43
N TYR A 196 24.05 -7.49 5.56
CA TYR A 196 24.98 -6.35 5.63
C TYR A 196 26.18 -6.53 4.71
N GLU A 197 26.80 -7.71 4.69
CA GLU A 197 27.93 -7.99 3.80
C GLU A 197 27.56 -7.90 2.31
N ASP A 198 26.35 -8.33 1.93
CA ASP A 198 25.82 -8.21 0.58
C ASP A 198 25.57 -6.74 0.22
N TYR A 199 24.96 -5.95 1.12
CA TYR A 199 24.75 -4.51 0.90
C TYR A 199 26.08 -3.75 0.75
N ASP A 200 27.03 -3.98 1.66
CA ASP A 200 28.36 -3.37 1.60
C ASP A 200 29.07 -3.73 0.29
N LYS A 201 28.90 -4.97 -0.19
CA LYS A 201 29.43 -5.42 -1.48
C LYS A 201 28.78 -4.69 -2.65
N THR A 202 27.44 -4.58 -2.68
CA THR A 202 26.72 -3.82 -3.70
C THR A 202 27.23 -2.37 -3.76
N GLU A 203 27.45 -1.73 -2.61
CA GLU A 203 28.00 -0.39 -2.52
C GLU A 203 29.44 -0.31 -3.07
N ARG A 204 30.32 -1.27 -2.72
CA ARG A 204 31.69 -1.33 -3.29
C ARG A 204 31.69 -1.53 -4.80
N ILE A 205 30.76 -2.34 -5.34
CA ILE A 205 30.59 -2.53 -6.79
C ILE A 205 30.16 -1.21 -7.45
N TYR A 206 29.20 -0.49 -6.84
CA TYR A 206 28.75 0.80 -7.35
C TYR A 206 29.90 1.81 -7.48
N TRP A 207 30.75 1.87 -6.47
CA TRP A 207 31.93 2.75 -6.41
C TRP A 207 33.17 2.21 -7.15
N GLY A 208 33.08 1.05 -7.80
CA GLY A 208 34.21 0.44 -8.51
C GLY A 208 35.35 -0.04 -7.62
N LEU A 209 35.10 -0.20 -6.32
CA LEU A 209 36.05 -0.69 -5.32
C LEU A 209 36.14 -2.23 -5.31
N GLU A 210 35.09 -2.91 -5.79
CA GLU A 210 35.04 -4.36 -5.94
C GLU A 210 34.46 -4.70 -7.31
N LYS A 211 34.99 -5.73 -7.99
CA LYS A 211 34.45 -6.18 -9.29
C LYS A 211 33.30 -7.15 -9.08
N ALA A 212 32.23 -6.99 -9.86
CA ALA A 212 31.21 -8.00 -9.98
C ALA A 212 31.75 -9.24 -10.73
N LYS A 213 30.95 -10.31 -10.74
CA LYS A 213 31.30 -11.56 -11.45
C LYS A 213 31.27 -11.42 -12.98
N ASP A 214 30.38 -10.56 -13.49
CA ASP A 214 30.12 -10.30 -14.91
C ASP A 214 29.45 -8.93 -15.07
N GLU A 215 29.41 -8.42 -16.31
CA GLU A 215 28.87 -7.09 -16.64
C GLU A 215 27.38 -6.95 -16.28
N ASP A 216 26.56 -7.96 -16.57
CA ASP A 216 25.13 -7.96 -16.24
C ASP A 216 24.88 -7.80 -14.73
N SER A 217 25.71 -8.48 -13.92
CA SER A 217 25.63 -8.38 -12.47
C SER A 217 26.10 -7.02 -11.97
N GLU A 218 27.14 -6.46 -12.57
CA GLU A 218 27.58 -5.10 -12.24
C GLU A 218 26.48 -4.08 -12.51
N GLU A 219 25.86 -4.11 -13.69
CA GLU A 219 24.75 -3.23 -14.04
C GLU A 219 23.59 -3.38 -13.06
N ARG A 220 23.23 -4.62 -12.72
CA ARG A 220 22.16 -4.90 -11.76
C ARG A 220 22.45 -4.35 -10.37
N GLU A 221 23.63 -4.65 -9.79
CA GLU A 221 24.00 -4.18 -8.44
C GLU A 221 24.04 -2.64 -8.40
N ARG A 222 24.60 -2.01 -9.43
CA ARG A 222 24.62 -0.55 -9.56
C ARG A 222 23.21 0.02 -9.55
N ARG A 223 22.31 -0.57 -10.35
CA ARG A 223 20.93 -0.09 -10.46
C ARG A 223 20.13 -0.29 -9.18
N ILE A 224 20.33 -1.40 -8.47
CA ILE A 224 19.71 -1.65 -7.17
C ILE A 224 20.15 -0.59 -6.15
N TYR A 225 21.45 -0.28 -6.10
CA TYR A 225 21.98 0.73 -5.19
C TYR A 225 21.41 2.12 -5.48
N GLU A 226 21.32 2.52 -6.75
CA GLU A 226 20.72 3.79 -7.15
C GLU A 226 19.24 3.89 -6.72
N LEU A 227 18.45 2.85 -6.99
CA LEU A 227 17.02 2.82 -6.71
C LEU A 227 16.69 2.70 -5.21
N SER A 228 17.64 2.29 -4.39
CA SER A 228 17.47 2.25 -2.93
C SER A 228 17.76 3.59 -2.24
N GLN A 229 18.26 4.59 -2.97
CA GLN A 229 18.46 5.94 -2.45
C GLN A 229 17.17 6.77 -2.55
N VAL A 230 16.92 7.63 -1.56
CA VAL A 230 15.71 8.47 -1.51
C VAL A 230 15.80 9.63 -2.50
N ASP A 231 16.92 10.37 -2.48
CA ASP A 231 17.11 11.56 -3.32
C ASP A 231 18.28 11.36 -4.29
N ARG A 232 19.49 11.36 -3.76
CA ARG A 232 20.73 11.24 -4.52
C ARG A 232 21.65 10.22 -3.88
N VAL A 233 22.42 9.57 -4.72
CA VAL A 233 23.54 8.75 -4.27
C VAL A 233 24.57 9.63 -3.55
N PRO A 234 25.21 9.14 -2.48
CA PRO A 234 26.32 9.85 -1.82
C PRO A 234 27.37 10.34 -2.83
N ALA A 235 28.04 11.45 -2.52
CA ALA A 235 29.03 12.04 -3.42
C ALA A 235 30.37 11.26 -3.45
N GLU A 236 30.60 10.45 -2.42
CA GLU A 236 31.78 9.62 -2.26
C GLU A 236 31.40 8.27 -1.63
N ALA A 237 32.28 7.28 -1.78
CA ALA A 237 32.09 5.96 -1.20
C ALA A 237 31.98 6.05 0.34
N PRO A 238 30.87 5.60 0.94
CA PRO A 238 30.72 5.63 2.39
C PRO A 238 31.77 4.77 3.10
N TYR A 239 32.10 5.19 4.32
CA TYR A 239 32.94 4.39 5.18
C TYR A 239 32.17 3.18 5.71
N GLN A 240 32.69 1.98 5.43
CA GLN A 240 32.07 0.72 5.83
C GLN A 240 32.82 0.10 7.02
N VAL A 241 32.13 -0.10 8.13
CA VAL A 241 32.62 -0.95 9.23
C VAL A 241 31.85 -2.27 9.17
N PRO A 242 32.50 -3.42 8.92
CA PRO A 242 31.79 -4.68 8.78
C PRO A 242 30.92 -4.99 10.00
N PHE A 243 29.63 -5.25 9.76
CA PHE A 243 28.66 -5.54 10.83
C PHE A 243 29.11 -6.67 11.78
N ARG A 244 29.76 -7.71 11.22
CA ARG A 244 30.35 -8.81 11.98
C ARG A 244 31.44 -8.34 12.95
N HIS A 245 32.25 -7.37 12.54
CA HIS A 245 33.31 -6.82 13.37
C HIS A 245 32.73 -6.01 14.54
N LEU A 246 31.75 -5.14 14.26
CA LEU A 246 31.02 -4.39 15.29
C LEU A 246 30.35 -5.33 16.31
N SER A 247 29.71 -6.39 15.83
CA SER A 247 29.11 -7.42 16.69
C SER A 247 30.14 -8.09 17.60
N SER A 248 31.35 -8.35 17.08
CA SER A 248 32.43 -8.95 17.86
C SER A 248 32.99 -7.98 18.91
N LEU A 249 33.16 -6.70 18.56
CA LEU A 249 33.60 -5.67 19.51
C LEU A 249 32.60 -5.49 20.65
N LEU A 250 31.31 -5.41 20.31
CA LEU A 250 30.25 -5.29 21.31
C LEU A 250 30.24 -6.47 22.30
N LEU A 251 30.50 -7.70 21.81
CA LEU A 251 30.62 -8.88 22.68
C LEU A 251 31.85 -8.82 23.60
N ILE A 252 32.99 -8.30 23.13
CA ILE A 252 34.19 -8.10 23.95
C ILE A 252 33.90 -7.15 25.12
N TYR A 253 33.16 -6.07 24.86
CA TYR A 253 32.72 -5.11 25.87
C TYR A 253 31.41 -5.51 26.57
N GLN A 254 30.99 -6.78 26.48
CA GLN A 254 29.81 -7.33 27.18
C GLN A 254 28.51 -6.57 26.90
N GLY A 255 28.36 -5.97 25.72
CA GLY A 255 27.18 -5.20 25.33
C GLY A 255 27.23 -3.72 25.70
N ASP A 256 28.34 -3.21 26.24
CA ASP A 256 28.51 -1.79 26.52
C ASP A 256 28.85 -1.00 25.25
N VAL A 257 27.83 -0.32 24.70
CA VAL A 257 27.93 0.45 23.46
C VAL A 257 28.82 1.69 23.63
N GLU A 258 28.95 2.24 24.84
CA GLU A 258 29.77 3.44 25.08
C GLU A 258 31.28 3.13 25.02
N GLN A 259 31.66 1.84 25.06
CA GLN A 259 33.05 1.39 24.97
C GLN A 259 33.48 0.90 23.57
N VAL A 260 32.53 0.81 22.62
CA VAL A 260 32.75 0.38 21.24
C VAL A 260 32.97 1.58 20.33
#